data_AF-A0A956SYB4-F1
#
_entry.id   AF-A0A956SYB4-F1
#
_cell.length_a   1.000
_cell.length_b   1.000
_cell.length_c   1.000
_cell.angle_alpha   90.00
_cell.angle_beta   90.00
_cell.angle_gamma   90.00
#
_symmetry.space_group_name_H-M   'P 1'
#
loop_
_entity.id
_entity.type
_entity.pdbx_description
1 polymer ?
#
loop_
_entity_poly.entity_id
_entity_poly.type
_entity_poly.pdbx_seq_one_letter_code
_entity_poly.pdbx_strand_id
1 'polypeptide(L)'
;EARHSLAKRLFFANQGEIRESDLESIMNKASCLSLLSNAVLVWNTKNLADIVDRIRASGEDVSDAELAQISPLACKHIIPNGTYSFR
;
A
#
# COMPACT_ATOMS: atom_id res chain seq x y z
N GLU A 1 -8.68 2.75 10.22
CA GLU A 1 -9.28 3.05 8.90
C GLU A 1 -8.36 2.86 7.69
N ALA A 2 -7.12 3.38 7.69
CA ALA A 2 -6.25 3.38 6.49
C ALA A 2 -5.99 2.00 5.86
N ARG A 3 -5.80 0.94 6.67
CA ARG A 3 -5.64 -0.44 6.17
C ARG A 3 -6.89 -0.96 5.45
N HIS A 4 -8.08 -0.67 5.98
CA HIS A 4 -9.35 -1.04 5.35
C HIS A 4 -9.58 -0.26 4.05
N SER A 5 -9.17 1.01 3.99
CA SER A 5 -9.23 1.83 2.77
C SER A 5 -8.29 1.29 1.68
N LEU A 6 -7.05 0.95 2.05
CA LEU A 6 -6.09 0.30 1.15
C LEU A 6 -6.63 -1.04 0.63
N ALA A 7 -7.15 -1.87 1.52
CA ALA A 7 -7.74 -3.15 1.18
C ALA A 7 -8.87 -3.00 0.15
N LYS A 8 -9.80 -2.05 0.35
CA LYS A 8 -10.86 -1.74 -0.63
C LYS A 8 -10.29 -1.30 -1.98
N ARG A 9 -9.24 -0.47 -1.99
CA ARG A 9 -8.63 0.03 -3.23
C ARG A 9 -7.90 -1.07 -4.01
N LEU A 10 -7.23 -1.99 -3.32
CA LEU A 10 -6.57 -3.15 -3.92
C LEU A 10 -7.58 -4.19 -4.43
N PHE A 11 -8.75 -4.30 -3.79
CA PHE A 11 -9.78 -5.28 -4.12
C PHE A 11 -10.63 -4.90 -5.35
N PHE A 12 -10.42 -3.72 -5.94
CA PHE A 12 -11.20 -3.21 -7.08
C PHE A 12 -10.77 -3.81 -8.44
N ALA A 13 -10.69 -5.14 -8.52
CA ALA A 13 -10.54 -5.90 -9.75
C ALA A 13 -11.43 -7.17 -9.73
N ASN A 14 -12.71 -7.03 -9.37
CA ASN A 14 -13.79 -7.88 -9.89
C ASN A 14 -15.17 -7.30 -9.52
N GLN A 15 -15.78 -6.59 -10.45
CA GLN A 15 -17.16 -6.11 -10.35
C GLN A 15 -18.10 -7.17 -9.76
N GLY A 16 -18.60 -6.92 -8.55
CA GLY A 16 -20.01 -7.12 -8.24
C GLY A 16 -20.57 -8.52 -8.02
N GLU A 17 -19.94 -9.64 -8.38
CA GLU A 17 -20.52 -10.97 -8.12
C GLU A 17 -19.48 -12.02 -7.68
N ILE A 18 -19.50 -12.38 -6.40
CA ILE A 18 -18.94 -13.65 -5.93
C ILE A 18 -20.07 -14.69 -6.06
N ARG A 19 -20.06 -15.45 -7.16
CA ARG A 19 -20.95 -16.62 -7.35
C ARG A 19 -20.38 -17.91 -6.75
N GLU A 20 -19.40 -17.83 -5.86
CA GLU A 20 -18.77 -19.02 -5.29
C GLU A 20 -18.82 -18.97 -3.76
N SER A 21 -19.68 -19.81 -3.20
CA SER A 21 -19.81 -20.14 -1.78
C SER A 21 -18.72 -21.11 -1.33
N ASP A 22 -17.47 -20.91 -1.78
CA ASP A 22 -16.34 -21.75 -1.42
C ASP A 22 -15.39 -21.03 -0.44
N LEU A 23 -15.14 -21.66 0.71
CA LEU A 23 -14.31 -21.11 1.78
C LEU A 23 -12.85 -20.97 1.35
N GLU A 24 -12.33 -21.88 0.54
CA GLU A 24 -10.95 -21.80 0.05
C GLU A 24 -10.75 -20.56 -0.85
N SER A 25 -11.69 -20.31 -1.77
CA SER A 25 -11.71 -19.09 -2.60
C SER A 25 -11.69 -17.80 -1.76
N ILE A 26 -12.44 -17.76 -0.64
CA ILE A 26 -12.45 -16.61 0.29
C ILE A 26 -11.12 -16.48 1.03
N MET A 27 -10.59 -17.58 1.58
CA MET A 27 -9.33 -17.60 2.30
C MET A 27 -8.15 -17.20 1.40
N ASN A 28 -8.13 -17.67 0.16
CA ASN A 28 -7.13 -17.32 -0.83
C ASN A 28 -7.16 -15.81 -1.13
N LYS A 29 -8.35 -15.23 -1.39
CA LYS A 29 -8.52 -13.78 -1.61
C LYS A 29 -8.05 -12.95 -0.41
N ALA A 30 -8.39 -13.37 0.81
CA ALA A 30 -7.94 -12.70 2.03
C ALA A 30 -6.40 -12.74 2.18
N SER A 31 -5.80 -13.89 1.84
CA SER A 31 -4.35 -14.10 1.90
C SER A 31 -3.62 -13.24 0.87
N CYS A 32 -4.08 -13.24 -0.39
CA CYS A 32 -3.55 -12.37 -1.45
C CYS A 32 -3.67 -10.89 -1.09
N LEU A 33 -4.82 -10.47 -0.53
CA LEU A 33 -5.02 -9.09 -0.11
C LEU A 33 -4.10 -8.69 1.04
N SER A 34 -3.88 -9.59 2.00
CA SER A 34 -2.91 -9.39 3.08
C SER A 34 -1.49 -9.24 2.54
N LEU A 35 -1.10 -10.10 1.59
CA LEU A 35 0.21 -10.05 0.94
C LEU A 35 0.41 -8.71 0.21
N LEU A 36 -0.55 -8.30 -0.63
CA LEU A 36 -0.48 -7.03 -1.36
C LEU A 36 -0.44 -5.83 -0.39
N SER A 37 -1.26 -5.84 0.67
CA SER A 37 -1.25 -4.79 1.68
C SER A 37 0.10 -4.68 2.38
N ASN A 38 0.74 -5.82 2.68
CA ASN A 38 2.05 -5.82 3.31
C ASN A 38 3.16 -5.39 2.34
N ALA A 39 3.08 -5.77 1.07
CA ALA A 39 4.01 -5.33 0.03
C ALA A 39 3.95 -3.79 -0.15
N VAL A 40 2.75 -3.22 -0.18
CA VAL A 40 2.53 -1.77 -0.19
C VAL A 40 3.15 -1.10 1.03
N LEU A 41 2.95 -1.68 2.22
CA LEU A 41 3.52 -1.13 3.45
C LEU A 41 5.04 -1.09 3.39
N VAL A 42 5.69 -2.19 2.98
CA VAL A 42 7.16 -2.27 2.85
C VAL A 42 7.66 -1.25 1.83
N TRP A 43 7.00 -1.16 0.67
CA TRP A 43 7.36 -0.18 -0.36
C TRP A 43 7.29 1.26 0.15
N ASN A 44 6.19 1.61 0.83
CA ASN A 44 6.00 2.94 1.39
C ASN A 44 7.05 3.25 2.46
N THR A 45 7.34 2.31 3.37
CA THR A 45 8.36 2.51 4.41
C THR A 45 9.74 2.77 3.79
N LYS A 46 10.14 1.98 2.79
CA LYS A 46 11.41 2.19 2.09
C LYS A 46 11.45 3.53 1.37
N ASN A 47 10.40 3.86 0.62
CA ASN A 47 10.35 5.10 -0.14
C ASN A 47 10.33 6.34 0.77
N LEU A 48 9.66 6.27 1.93
CA LEU A 48 9.70 7.32 2.94
C LEU A 48 11.12 7.50 3.50
N ALA A 49 11.81 6.41 3.82
CA ALA A 49 13.22 6.48 4.25
C ALA A 49 14.11 7.15 3.19
N ASP A 50 13.99 6.73 1.93
CA ASP A 50 14.76 7.32 0.82
C ASP A 50 14.47 8.83 0.64
N ILE A 51 13.21 9.26 0.84
CA ILE A 51 12.83 10.68 0.78
C ILE A 51 13.44 11.46 1.95
N VAL A 52 13.35 10.92 3.17
CA VAL A 52 13.89 11.55 4.37
C VAL A 52 15.40 11.73 4.26
N ASP A 53 16.11 10.71 3.80
CA ASP A 53 17.56 10.77 3.61
C ASP A 53 17.96 11.85 2.60
N ARG A 54 17.18 12.02 1.52
CA ARG A 54 17.40 13.08 0.53
C ARG A 54 17.16 14.48 1.10
N ILE A 55 16.10 14.66 1.90
CA ILE A 55 15.80 15.95 2.53
C ILE A 55 16.90 16.32 3.53
N ARG A 56 17.32 15.37 4.37
CA ARG A 56 18.44 15.55 5.32
C ARG A 56 19.75 15.88 4.59
N ALA A 57 20.01 15.21 3.46
CA ALA A 57 21.19 15.52 2.63
C ALA A 57 21.14 16.92 2.00
N SER A 58 19.95 17.49 1.77
CA SER A 58 19.79 18.88 1.30
C SER A 58 19.95 19.95 2.39
N GLY A 59 20.20 19.54 3.64
CA GLY A 59 20.45 20.44 4.76
C GLY A 59 19.19 20.87 5.52
N GLU A 60 18.02 20.29 5.21
CA GLU A 60 16.81 20.45 6.00
C GLU A 60 16.77 19.42 7.14
N ASP A 61 16.49 19.88 8.36
CA ASP A 61 16.33 18.99 9.50
C ASP A 61 14.91 18.43 9.52
N VAL A 62 14.82 17.10 9.50
CA VAL A 62 13.56 16.38 9.60
C VAL A 62 13.57 15.62 10.91
N SER A 63 12.74 16.09 11.86
CA SER A 63 12.61 15.49 13.18
C SER A 63 12.01 14.09 13.10
N ASP A 64 12.65 13.13 13.77
CA ASP A 64 12.13 11.76 13.90
C ASP A 64 10.73 11.74 14.56
N ALA A 65 10.43 12.72 15.43
CA ALA A 65 9.12 12.83 16.07
C ALA A 65 8.02 13.25 15.10
N GLU A 66 8.35 14.06 14.08
CA GLU A 66 7.42 14.42 13.01
C GLU A 66 7.23 13.26 12.02
N LEU A 67 8.31 12.54 11.71
CA LEU A 67 8.25 11.33 10.89
C LEU A 67 7.38 10.24 11.50
N ALA A 68 7.44 10.08 12.83
CA ALA A 68 6.60 9.12 13.54
C ALA A 68 5.09 9.39 13.41
N GLN A 69 4.69 10.63 13.08
CA GLN A 69 3.29 11.00 12.85
C GLN A 69 2.82 10.69 11.41
N ILE A 70 3.75 10.46 10.48
CA ILE A 70 3.42 10.15 9.09
C ILE A 70 2.95 8.70 8.99
N SER A 71 1.71 8.51 8.52
CA SER A 71 1.20 7.16 8.29
C SER A 71 1.87 6.51 7.07
N PRO A 72 2.56 5.36 7.23
CA PRO A 72 3.13 4.62 6.10
C PRO A 72 2.05 3.97 5.23
N LEU A 73 0.77 4.06 5.62
CA LEU A 73 -0.37 3.51 4.89
C LEU A 73 -0.98 4.50 3.88
N ALA A 74 -0.36 5.67 3.69
CA ALA A 74 -0.73 6.56 2.59
C ALA A 74 -0.60 5.77 1.27
N CYS A 75 -1.70 5.64 0.54
CA CYS A 75 -1.72 4.82 -0.68
C CYS A 75 -2.20 5.58 -1.90
N LYS A 76 -2.52 6.89 -1.79
CA LYS A 76 -3.06 7.72 -2.88
C LYS A 76 -2.21 7.63 -4.16
N HIS A 77 -0.89 7.61 -4.03
CA HIS A 77 0.09 7.48 -5.11
C HIS A 77 0.18 6.09 -5.76
N ILE A 78 -0.37 5.05 -5.12
CA ILE A 78 -0.35 3.68 -5.63
C ILE A 78 -1.52 3.52 -6.59
N ILE A 79 -1.20 3.31 -7.85
CA ILE A 79 -2.15 2.91 -8.87
C ILE A 79 -2.13 1.38 -8.87
N PRO A 80 -3.20 0.68 -8.45
CA PRO A 80 -3.29 -0.78 -8.57
C PRO A 80 -3.79 -1.24 -9.94
N ASN A 81 -4.59 -0.40 -10.61
CA ASN A 81 -5.16 -0.67 -11.93
C ASN A 81 -4.72 0.44 -12.89
N GLY A 82 -3.83 0.10 -13.82
CA GLY A 82 -3.29 1.03 -14.79
C GLY A 82 -2.56 0.29 -15.91
N THR A 83 -2.15 1.02 -16.94
CA THR A 83 -1.30 0.48 -18.00
C THR A 83 0.15 0.69 -17.60
N TYR A 84 0.89 -0.41 -17.40
CA TYR A 84 2.31 -0.36 -17.05
C TYR A 84 3.14 -0.80 -18.24
N SER A 85 4.13 0.02 -18.58
CA SER A 85 5.19 -0.31 -19.54
C SER A 85 6.43 -0.66 -18.74
N PHE A 86 6.75 -1.95 -18.66
CA PHE A 86 8.03 -2.40 -18.12
C PHE A 86 9.04 -2.42 -19.28
N ARG A 87 10.14 -1.68 -19.12
CA ARG A 87 11.32 -1.74 -20.00
C ARG A 87 12.40 -2.56 -19.34
#